data_AF-A0A2D9DC39-F1
#
_entry.id   AF-A0A2D9DC39-F1
#
_cell.length_a   1.000
_cell.length_b   1.000
_cell.length_c   1.000
_cell.angle_alpha   90.00
_cell.angle_beta   90.00
_cell.angle_gamma   90.00
#
_symmetry.space_group_name_H-M   'P 1'
#
loop_
_entity.id
_entity.type
_entity.pdbx_description
1 polymer ?
#
loop_
_entity_poly.entity_id
_entity_poly.type
_entity_poly.pdbx_seq_one_letter_code
_entity_poly.pdbx_strand_id
1 'polypeptide(L)'
;MIIDVGENFLMKYSVNNNNDLKEGYESLVKSITRLHEVNRLFAQYSHLNTEKVAMVIYKTATYGWYIDDFSKNSGININTCLKHIYNNLPEKLDAYFTDYYKGKIEKIRKRLVEKYSSRKEILNEAFESYNKGYYCASICILLTQIDGICNDILEAKFFVNKNYLPQIKEKLENKNLKYSDFILSPIFKKASINSWEKEIEKFPIRLNRHEIIHGVDINYGNEKNSLKVISMISYIDFVLSHYNSN
;
A
#
# COMPACT_ATOMS: atom_id res chain seq x y z
N MET A 1 34.52 -31.50 56.21
CA MET A 1 34.52 -31.02 54.81
C MET A 1 33.07 -30.89 54.39
N ILE A 2 32.48 -29.71 54.62
CA ILE A 2 31.08 -29.40 54.30
C ILE A 2 31.12 -28.79 52.91
N ILE A 3 30.53 -29.45 51.93
CA ILE A 3 30.44 -28.93 50.56
C ILE A 3 29.09 -28.23 50.43
N ASP A 4 29.18 -26.91 50.27
CA ASP A 4 28.12 -25.98 49.95
C ASP A 4 27.68 -26.19 48.48
N VAL A 5 26.45 -26.65 48.26
CA VAL A 5 25.88 -26.89 46.91
C VAL A 5 24.47 -26.26 46.80
N GLY A 6 24.16 -25.24 47.61
CA GLY A 6 22.78 -24.76 47.78
C GLY A 6 22.34 -23.60 46.87
N GLU A 7 23.22 -22.68 46.48
CA GLU A 7 22.76 -21.38 45.99
C GLU A 7 22.84 -21.17 44.46
N ASN A 8 23.68 -21.92 43.74
CA ASN A 8 23.89 -21.70 42.30
C ASN A 8 22.86 -22.35 41.37
N PHE A 9 21.99 -23.24 41.87
CA PHE A 9 20.99 -23.93 41.05
C PHE A 9 19.66 -23.16 40.95
N LEU A 10 19.29 -22.43 42.01
CA LEU A 10 18.03 -21.67 42.05
C LEU A 10 18.08 -20.36 41.23
N MET A 11 19.26 -19.75 41.09
CA MET A 11 19.42 -18.48 40.36
C MET A 11 19.38 -18.63 38.83
N LYS A 12 19.75 -19.80 38.28
CA LYS A 12 19.64 -20.08 36.83
C LYS A 12 18.22 -20.41 36.38
N TYR A 13 17.40 -21.00 37.25
CA TYR A 13 16.01 -21.34 36.94
C TYR A 13 15.04 -20.16 37.03
N SER A 14 15.35 -19.11 37.80
CA SER A 14 14.48 -17.93 37.90
C SER A 14 14.66 -16.92 36.75
N VAL A 15 15.87 -16.83 36.17
CA VAL A 15 16.18 -15.87 35.10
C VAL A 15 15.65 -16.36 33.73
N ASN A 16 15.71 -17.66 33.44
CA ASN A 16 15.18 -18.22 32.19
C ASN A 16 13.64 -18.17 32.14
N ASN A 17 12.97 -18.51 33.25
CA ASN A 17 11.51 -18.49 33.31
C ASN A 17 10.92 -17.09 33.07
N ASN A 18 11.59 -16.03 33.52
CA ASN A 18 11.10 -14.66 33.30
C ASN A 18 11.21 -14.21 31.84
N ASN A 19 12.24 -14.66 31.11
CA ASN A 19 12.34 -14.39 29.69
C ASN A 19 11.33 -15.21 28.88
N ASP A 20 11.17 -16.50 29.21
CA ASP A 20 10.20 -17.38 28.55
C ASP A 20 8.74 -16.92 28.80
N LEU A 21 8.44 -16.45 30.02
CA LEU A 21 7.13 -15.88 30.37
C LEU A 21 6.89 -14.55 29.66
N LYS A 22 7.92 -13.71 29.52
CA LYS A 22 7.83 -12.44 28.80
C LYS A 22 7.62 -12.65 27.30
N GLU A 23 8.37 -13.59 26.70
CA GLU A 23 8.18 -13.99 25.31
C GLU A 23 6.79 -14.60 25.08
N GLY A 24 6.31 -15.44 26.01
CA GLY A 24 4.97 -16.00 25.98
C GLY A 24 3.87 -14.94 26.06
N TYR A 25 4.04 -13.95 26.93
CA TYR A 25 3.13 -12.82 27.08
C TYR A 25 3.12 -11.92 25.83
N GLU A 26 4.29 -11.56 25.30
CA GLU A 26 4.41 -10.77 24.09
C GLU A 26 3.80 -11.50 22.88
N SER A 27 4.02 -12.81 22.77
CA SER A 27 3.41 -13.67 21.75
C SER A 27 1.88 -13.73 21.87
N LEU A 28 1.35 -13.82 23.09
CA LEU A 28 -0.08 -13.82 23.36
C LEU A 28 -0.72 -12.47 23.03
N VAL A 29 -0.11 -11.36 23.48
CA VAL A 29 -0.57 -10.00 23.17
C VAL A 29 -0.58 -9.75 21.67
N LYS A 30 0.46 -10.20 20.96
CA LYS A 30 0.55 -10.13 19.50
C LYS A 30 -0.56 -10.94 18.83
N SER A 31 -0.84 -12.15 19.34
CA SER A 31 -1.89 -13.02 18.82
C SER A 31 -3.30 -12.46 19.07
N ILE A 32 -3.55 -11.87 20.24
CA ILE A 32 -4.84 -11.24 20.59
C ILE A 32 -5.04 -9.95 19.79
N THR A 33 -4.00 -9.13 19.64
CA THR A 33 -4.03 -7.91 18.80
C THR A 33 -4.33 -8.27 17.36
N ARG A 34 -3.65 -9.30 16.82
CA ARG A 34 -3.94 -9.86 15.49
C ARG A 34 -5.39 -10.32 15.37
N LEU A 35 -5.92 -11.03 16.36
CA LEU A 35 -7.29 -11.53 16.33
C LEU A 35 -8.31 -10.38 16.36
N HIS A 36 -8.03 -9.33 17.13
CA HIS A 36 -8.86 -8.14 17.24
C HIS A 36 -8.86 -7.31 15.94
N GLU A 37 -7.70 -7.13 15.30
CA GLU A 37 -7.58 -6.43 14.01
C GLU A 37 -8.20 -7.23 12.87
N VAL A 38 -7.97 -8.54 12.83
CA VAL A 38 -8.63 -9.44 11.87
C VAL A 38 -10.14 -9.34 12.04
N ASN A 39 -10.67 -9.38 13.26
CA ASN A 39 -12.10 -9.21 13.51
C ASN A 39 -12.60 -7.81 13.13
N ARG A 40 -11.80 -6.75 13.32
CA ARG A 40 -12.15 -5.38 12.91
C ARG A 40 -12.27 -5.27 11.39
N LEU A 41 -11.28 -5.76 10.65
CA LEU A 41 -11.30 -5.78 9.18
C LEU A 41 -12.43 -6.68 8.68
N PHE A 42 -12.60 -7.87 9.27
CA PHE A 42 -13.67 -8.79 8.90
C PHE A 42 -15.06 -8.17 9.15
N ALA A 43 -15.27 -7.48 10.28
CA ALA A 43 -16.51 -6.76 10.55
C ALA A 43 -16.72 -5.57 9.59
N GLN A 44 -15.64 -4.85 9.24
CA GLN A 44 -15.66 -3.73 8.31
C GLN A 44 -15.99 -4.17 6.87
N TYR A 45 -15.57 -5.37 6.48
CA TYR A 45 -15.67 -5.89 5.10
C TYR A 45 -16.61 -7.10 4.95
N SER A 46 -17.27 -7.57 6.00
CA SER A 46 -18.18 -8.74 6.01
C SER A 46 -19.32 -8.66 5.00
N HIS A 47 -19.68 -7.44 4.60
CA HIS A 47 -20.70 -7.14 3.59
C HIS A 47 -20.22 -7.26 2.15
N LEU A 48 -18.91 -7.40 1.92
CA LEU A 48 -18.30 -7.42 0.61
C LEU A 48 -18.14 -8.87 0.13
N ASN A 49 -18.62 -9.15 -1.08
CA ASN A 49 -18.17 -10.32 -1.81
C ASN A 49 -16.69 -10.09 -2.17
N THR A 50 -15.78 -10.76 -1.47
CA THR A 50 -14.33 -10.58 -1.54
C THR A 50 -13.79 -10.76 -2.95
N GLU A 51 -14.37 -11.65 -3.77
CA GLU A 51 -13.99 -11.84 -5.17
C GLU A 51 -14.37 -10.63 -6.03
N LYS A 52 -15.58 -10.09 -5.85
CA LYS A 52 -16.04 -8.89 -6.56
C LYS A 52 -15.17 -7.68 -6.24
N VAL A 53 -14.81 -7.52 -4.96
CA VAL A 53 -13.95 -6.41 -4.51
C VAL A 53 -12.53 -6.56 -5.03
N ALA A 54 -11.96 -7.77 -4.97
CA ALA A 54 -10.66 -8.06 -5.58
C ALA A 54 -10.66 -7.72 -7.07
N MET A 55 -11.72 -8.09 -7.80
CA MET A 55 -11.86 -7.79 -9.21
C MET A 55 -11.88 -6.28 -9.47
N VAL A 56 -12.67 -5.53 -8.70
CA VAL A 56 -12.75 -4.06 -8.84
C VAL A 56 -11.39 -3.43 -8.58
N ILE A 57 -10.73 -3.78 -7.48
CA ILE A 57 -9.43 -3.24 -7.09
C ILE A 57 -8.39 -3.49 -8.16
N TYR A 58 -8.30 -4.73 -8.64
CA TYR A 58 -7.39 -5.09 -9.70
C TYR A 58 -7.71 -4.31 -10.98
N LYS A 59 -8.98 -4.29 -11.41
CA LYS A 59 -9.39 -3.62 -12.63
C LYS A 59 -9.17 -2.11 -12.56
N THR A 60 -9.51 -1.43 -11.47
CA THR A 60 -9.23 0.01 -11.33
C THR A 60 -7.74 0.31 -11.36
N ALA A 61 -6.90 -0.57 -10.80
CA ALA A 61 -5.44 -0.44 -10.89
C ALA A 61 -4.92 -0.65 -12.33
N THR A 62 -5.57 -1.48 -13.16
CA THR A 62 -5.29 -1.51 -14.61
C THR A 62 -5.65 -0.20 -15.30
N TYR A 63 -6.59 0.57 -14.72
CA TYR A 63 -6.88 1.96 -15.09
C TYR A 63 -6.05 2.99 -14.28
N GLY A 64 -4.95 2.59 -13.65
CA GLY A 64 -4.02 3.48 -12.93
C GLY A 64 -4.57 4.06 -11.62
N TRP A 65 -5.76 3.64 -11.19
CA TRP A 65 -6.39 4.08 -9.93
C TRP A 65 -6.23 3.02 -8.85
N TYR A 66 -5.53 3.37 -7.79
CA TYR A 66 -5.29 2.49 -6.66
C TYR A 66 -6.19 2.92 -5.51
N ILE A 67 -7.07 2.03 -5.04
CA ILE A 67 -8.03 2.35 -3.99
C ILE A 67 -7.33 2.20 -2.63
N ASP A 68 -7.39 3.23 -1.79
CA ASP A 68 -6.71 3.30 -0.49
C ASP A 68 -7.64 3.18 0.73
N ASP A 69 -8.95 3.07 0.49
CA ASP A 69 -9.98 2.93 1.53
C ASP A 69 -11.08 2.01 1.02
N PHE A 70 -11.16 0.82 1.61
CA PHE A 70 -12.13 -0.22 1.23
C PHE A 70 -13.36 -0.23 2.14
N SER A 71 -13.45 0.70 3.09
CA SER A 71 -14.48 0.69 4.11
C SER A 71 -15.85 1.06 3.54
N LYS A 72 -16.92 0.66 4.24
CA LYS A 72 -18.30 1.13 3.95
C LYS A 72 -18.40 2.65 3.86
N ASN A 73 -17.56 3.34 4.63
CA ASN A 73 -17.56 4.80 4.76
C ASN A 73 -16.57 5.48 3.81
N SER A 74 -15.91 4.71 2.92
CA SER A 74 -14.96 5.26 1.96
C SER A 74 -15.60 6.32 1.04
N GLY A 75 -16.90 6.19 0.79
CA GLY A 75 -17.63 6.93 -0.24
C GLY A 75 -17.51 6.29 -1.62
N ILE A 76 -16.80 5.17 -1.76
CA ILE A 76 -16.64 4.47 -3.03
C ILE A 76 -17.85 3.57 -3.28
N ASN A 77 -18.57 3.83 -4.37
CA ASN A 77 -19.64 2.97 -4.85
C ASN A 77 -19.09 1.90 -5.80
N ILE A 78 -18.91 0.69 -5.28
CA ILE A 78 -18.39 -0.48 -6.01
C ILE A 78 -19.23 -0.81 -7.25
N ASN A 79 -20.56 -0.68 -7.18
CA ASN A 79 -21.44 -0.95 -8.32
C ASN A 79 -21.23 0.07 -9.44
N THR A 80 -20.94 1.32 -9.08
CA THR A 80 -20.61 2.38 -10.06
C THR A 80 -19.28 2.08 -10.75
N CYS A 81 -18.25 1.67 -9.99
CA CYS A 81 -16.98 1.22 -10.55
C CYS A 81 -17.18 0.04 -11.52
N LEU A 82 -17.91 -1.00 -11.10
CA LEU A 82 -18.23 -2.15 -11.95
C LEU A 82 -18.97 -1.74 -13.22
N LYS A 83 -19.98 -0.87 -13.09
CA LYS A 83 -20.73 -0.36 -14.25
C LYS A 83 -19.80 0.34 -15.25
N HIS A 84 -18.88 1.18 -14.79
CA HIS A 84 -17.94 1.86 -15.70
C HIS A 84 -16.93 0.89 -16.33
N ILE A 85 -16.44 -0.09 -15.56
CA ILE A 85 -15.50 -1.11 -16.05
C ILE A 85 -16.15 -2.03 -17.09
N TYR A 86 -17.33 -2.58 -16.81
CA TYR A 86 -18.01 -3.53 -17.71
C TYR A 86 -18.53 -2.89 -18.99
N ASN A 87 -18.95 -1.62 -18.93
CA ASN A 87 -19.39 -0.88 -20.10
C ASN A 87 -18.21 -0.26 -20.88
N ASN A 88 -16.96 -0.53 -20.48
CA ASN A 88 -15.75 0.02 -21.10
C ASN A 88 -15.78 1.55 -21.21
N LEU A 89 -16.10 2.23 -20.09
CA LEU A 89 -16.22 3.69 -19.99
C LEU A 89 -15.07 4.29 -19.15
N PRO A 90 -13.82 4.27 -19.65
CA PRO A 90 -12.66 4.74 -18.89
C PRO A 90 -12.75 6.21 -18.48
N GLU A 91 -13.38 7.07 -19.28
CA GLU A 91 -13.52 8.50 -18.99
C GLU A 91 -14.43 8.74 -17.78
N LYS A 92 -15.49 7.94 -17.64
CA LYS A 92 -16.38 8.03 -16.47
C LYS A 92 -15.70 7.51 -15.21
N LEU A 93 -14.89 6.46 -15.34
CA LEU A 93 -14.08 5.95 -14.24
C LEU A 93 -13.03 6.98 -13.80
N ASP A 94 -12.37 7.63 -14.76
CA ASP A 94 -11.42 8.70 -14.53
C ASP A 94 -12.06 9.90 -13.84
N ALA A 95 -13.22 10.38 -14.31
CA ALA A 95 -13.96 11.47 -13.67
C ALA A 95 -14.35 11.12 -12.23
N TYR A 96 -14.90 9.92 -12.03
CA TYR A 96 -15.32 9.43 -10.72
C TYR A 96 -14.17 9.42 -9.70
N PHE A 97 -13.01 8.86 -10.06
CA PHE A 97 -11.87 8.83 -9.15
C PHE A 97 -11.15 10.17 -9.02
N THR A 98 -11.21 11.02 -10.05
CA THR A 98 -10.71 12.39 -9.99
C THR A 98 -11.42 13.16 -8.88
N ASP A 99 -12.76 13.14 -8.88
CA ASP A 99 -13.56 13.83 -7.86
C ASP A 99 -13.31 13.27 -6.46
N TYR A 100 -13.27 11.93 -6.35
CA TYR A 100 -12.98 11.24 -5.10
C TYR A 100 -11.62 11.64 -4.51
N TYR A 101 -10.55 11.61 -5.32
CA TYR A 101 -9.21 11.90 -4.81
C TYR A 101 -8.98 13.39 -4.58
N LYS A 102 -9.55 14.28 -5.40
CA LYS A 102 -9.55 15.72 -5.15
C LYS A 102 -10.09 16.07 -3.76
N GLY A 103 -11.19 15.43 -3.35
CA GLY A 103 -11.76 15.62 -2.01
C GLY A 103 -10.90 15.07 -0.86
N LYS A 104 -9.87 14.26 -1.14
CA LYS A 104 -9.05 13.58 -0.12
C LYS A 104 -7.60 14.03 -0.05
N ILE A 105 -7.12 14.90 -0.96
CA ILE A 105 -5.70 15.26 -1.07
C ILE A 105 -5.10 15.74 0.24
N GLU A 106 -5.72 16.73 0.89
CA GLU A 106 -5.19 17.28 2.14
C GLU A 106 -5.14 16.25 3.27
N LYS A 107 -6.11 15.33 3.30
CA LYS A 107 -6.12 14.22 4.27
C LYS A 107 -4.99 13.24 4.00
N ILE A 108 -4.76 12.88 2.73
CA ILE A 108 -3.67 12.00 2.31
C ILE A 108 -2.31 12.65 2.64
N ARG A 109 -2.13 13.92 2.27
CA ARG A 109 -0.91 14.69 2.54
C ARG A 109 -0.57 14.72 4.04
N LYS A 110 -1.52 15.12 4.89
CA LYS A 110 -1.31 15.17 6.34
C LYS A 110 -0.89 13.81 6.90
N ARG A 111 -1.64 12.76 6.54
CA ARG A 111 -1.35 11.39 6.98
C ARG A 111 0.05 10.93 6.58
N LEU A 112 0.45 11.13 5.32
CA LEU A 112 1.77 10.74 4.82
C LEU A 112 2.89 11.53 5.49
N VAL A 113 2.74 12.84 5.64
CA VAL A 113 3.74 13.71 6.25
C VAL A 113 3.93 13.41 7.74
N GLU A 114 2.84 13.14 8.45
CA GLU A 114 2.87 12.76 9.87
C GLU A 114 3.56 11.39 10.06
N LYS A 115 3.23 10.42 9.21
CA LYS A 115 3.76 9.06 9.31
C LYS A 115 5.21 8.94 8.85
N TYR A 116 5.57 9.62 7.77
CA TYR A 116 6.90 9.56 7.16
C TYR A 116 7.68 10.86 7.44
N SER A 117 7.90 11.15 8.72
CA SER A 117 8.46 12.43 9.19
C SER A 117 9.85 12.73 8.60
N SER A 118 10.69 11.73 8.37
CA SER A 118 12.00 11.86 7.71
C SER A 118 11.91 12.27 6.24
N ARG A 119 10.74 12.09 5.60
CA ARG A 119 10.46 12.45 4.20
C ARG A 119 9.53 13.65 4.06
N LYS A 120 9.20 14.31 5.18
CA LYS A 120 8.20 15.39 5.25
C LYS A 120 8.43 16.50 4.22
N GLU A 121 9.67 16.96 4.06
CA GLU A 121 9.99 18.07 3.16
C GLU A 121 9.72 17.69 1.70
N ILE A 122 10.24 16.53 1.27
CA ILE A 122 10.05 16.00 -0.09
C ILE A 122 8.57 15.72 -0.38
N LEU A 123 7.84 15.16 0.59
CA LEU A 123 6.41 14.92 0.46
C LEU A 123 5.62 16.23 0.36
N ASN A 124 5.92 17.23 1.18
CA ASN A 124 5.27 18.54 1.07
C ASN A 124 5.53 19.17 -0.30
N GLU A 125 6.76 19.09 -0.83
CA GLU A 125 7.09 19.61 -2.15
C GLU A 125 6.29 18.91 -3.27
N ALA A 126 6.09 17.60 -3.20
CA ALA A 126 5.25 16.86 -4.13
C ALA A 126 3.79 17.34 -4.14
N PHE A 127 3.20 17.53 -2.96
CA PHE A 127 1.80 17.98 -2.84
C PHE A 127 1.63 19.46 -3.16
N GLU A 128 2.60 20.31 -2.81
CA GLU A 128 2.61 21.71 -3.25
C GLU A 128 2.73 21.82 -4.77
N SER A 129 3.58 21.00 -5.39
CA SER A 129 3.71 20.93 -6.85
C SER A 129 2.39 20.58 -7.51
N TYR A 130 1.65 19.60 -6.95
CA TYR A 130 0.29 19.31 -7.42
C TYR A 130 -0.64 20.52 -7.29
N ASN A 131 -0.69 21.16 -6.11
CA ASN A 131 -1.57 22.30 -5.85
C ASN A 131 -1.27 23.52 -6.76
N LYS A 132 0.00 23.69 -7.16
CA LYS A 132 0.46 24.75 -8.07
C LYS A 132 0.28 24.38 -9.56
N GLY A 133 -0.19 23.17 -9.87
CA GLY A 133 -0.34 22.68 -11.25
C GLY A 133 0.96 22.16 -11.89
N TYR A 134 2.04 22.04 -11.13
CA TYR A 134 3.32 21.47 -11.56
C TYR A 134 3.27 19.94 -11.54
N TYR A 135 2.39 19.37 -12.37
CA TYR A 135 2.08 17.94 -12.36
C TYR A 135 3.29 17.06 -12.71
N CYS A 136 4.16 17.48 -13.62
CA CYS A 136 5.38 16.72 -13.94
C CYS A 136 6.24 16.52 -12.68
N ALA A 137 6.50 17.60 -11.94
CA ALA A 137 7.29 17.56 -10.71
C ALA A 137 6.61 16.70 -9.64
N SER A 138 5.32 16.91 -9.41
CA SER A 138 4.55 16.11 -8.44
C SER A 138 4.63 14.61 -8.74
N ILE A 139 4.41 14.22 -10.00
CA ILE A 139 4.48 12.82 -10.45
C ILE A 139 5.89 12.25 -10.22
N CYS A 140 6.94 12.93 -10.68
CA CYS A 140 8.32 12.46 -10.50
C CYS A 140 8.69 12.29 -9.03
N ILE A 141 8.40 13.29 -8.19
CA ILE A 141 8.72 13.23 -6.76
C ILE A 141 7.97 12.07 -6.12
N LEU A 142 6.66 11.96 -6.31
CA LEU A 142 5.87 10.87 -5.70
C LEU A 142 6.31 9.49 -6.14
N LEU A 143 6.62 9.28 -7.43
CA LEU A 143 7.13 8.01 -7.93
C LEU A 143 8.44 7.61 -7.24
N THR A 144 9.36 8.55 -7.01
CA THR A 144 10.60 8.25 -6.27
C THR A 144 10.34 7.96 -4.79
N GLN A 145 9.37 8.64 -4.17
CA GLN A 145 9.05 8.43 -2.75
C GLN A 145 8.35 7.10 -2.48
N ILE A 146 7.61 6.53 -3.44
CA ILE A 146 7.01 5.20 -3.29
C ILE A 146 8.10 4.14 -3.02
N ASP A 147 9.18 4.12 -3.80
CA ASP A 147 10.29 3.18 -3.57
C ASP A 147 11.00 3.48 -2.24
N GLY A 148 11.20 4.76 -1.91
CA GLY A 148 11.82 5.17 -0.65
C GLY A 148 11.04 4.68 0.57
N ILE A 149 9.72 4.90 0.59
CA ILE A 149 8.82 4.46 1.66
C ILE A 149 8.83 2.93 1.80
N CYS A 150 8.76 2.20 0.69
CA CYS A 150 8.83 0.74 0.72
C CYS A 150 10.17 0.26 1.26
N ASN A 151 11.27 0.91 0.88
CA ASN A 151 12.61 0.54 1.34
C ASN A 151 12.78 0.79 2.85
N ASP A 152 12.27 1.91 3.37
CA ASP A 152 12.36 2.23 4.80
C ASP A 152 11.61 1.21 5.68
N ILE A 153 10.52 0.61 5.16
CA ILE A 153 9.67 -0.30 5.94
C ILE A 153 10.03 -1.78 5.71
N LEU A 154 10.32 -2.17 4.46
CA LEU A 154 10.45 -3.57 4.06
C LEU A 154 11.86 -3.95 3.61
N GLU A 155 12.78 -2.98 3.51
CA GLU A 155 14.08 -3.14 2.85
C GLU A 155 13.93 -3.70 1.43
N ALA A 156 12.86 -3.31 0.76
CA ALA A 156 12.48 -3.78 -0.57
C ALA A 156 11.85 -2.65 -1.37
N LYS A 157 12.03 -2.67 -2.69
CA LYS A 157 11.52 -1.64 -3.60
C LYS A 157 10.23 -2.08 -4.28
N PHE A 158 9.35 -1.13 -4.57
CA PHE A 158 8.09 -1.39 -5.24
C PHE A 158 8.28 -1.60 -6.75
N PHE A 159 9.09 -0.76 -7.38
CA PHE A 159 9.29 -0.78 -8.82
C PHE A 159 10.41 -1.72 -9.29
N VAL A 160 11.18 -2.28 -8.36
CA VAL A 160 12.17 -3.32 -8.70
C VAL A 160 11.48 -4.67 -8.74
N ASN A 161 11.54 -5.31 -9.90
CA ASN A 161 10.95 -6.62 -10.10
C ASN A 161 11.98 -7.73 -9.81
N LYS A 162 11.56 -8.74 -9.05
CA LYS A 162 12.24 -10.04 -8.92
C LYS A 162 11.26 -11.11 -9.39
N ASN A 163 11.67 -11.98 -10.30
CA ASN A 163 10.77 -12.97 -10.94
C ASN A 163 9.46 -12.35 -11.48
N TYR A 164 9.58 -11.20 -12.18
CA TYR A 164 8.46 -10.47 -12.80
C TYR A 164 7.45 -9.81 -11.84
N LEU A 165 7.74 -9.76 -10.53
CA LEU A 165 6.87 -9.21 -9.50
C LEU A 165 7.64 -8.24 -8.59
N PRO A 166 6.97 -7.23 -7.98
CA PRO A 166 7.60 -6.29 -7.06
C PRO A 166 8.38 -6.98 -5.93
N GLN A 167 9.57 -6.50 -5.56
CA GLN A 167 10.37 -7.08 -4.47
C GLN A 167 9.61 -7.10 -3.13
N ILE A 168 8.76 -6.09 -2.89
CA ILE A 168 7.93 -6.06 -1.69
C ILE A 168 7.02 -7.30 -1.57
N LYS A 169 6.71 -7.98 -2.68
CA LYS A 169 5.85 -9.16 -2.71
C LYS A 169 6.37 -10.26 -1.79
N GLU A 170 7.64 -10.64 -1.94
CA GLU A 170 8.24 -11.73 -1.15
C GLU A 170 8.20 -11.39 0.35
N LYS A 171 8.42 -10.12 0.70
CA LYS A 171 8.37 -9.63 2.08
C LYS A 171 6.96 -9.64 2.67
N LEU A 172 5.94 -9.41 1.83
CA LEU A 172 4.53 -9.43 2.21
C LEU A 172 3.98 -10.87 2.34
N GLU A 173 4.37 -11.79 1.45
CA GLU A 173 3.92 -13.20 1.46
C GLU A 173 4.41 -13.97 2.70
N ASN A 174 5.63 -13.69 3.16
CA ASN A 174 6.23 -14.37 4.33
C ASN A 174 5.47 -14.16 5.65
N LYS A 175 4.51 -13.20 5.73
CA LYS A 175 3.71 -12.95 6.94
C LYS A 175 2.33 -13.63 6.96
N ASN A 176 1.99 -14.48 5.99
CA ASN A 176 0.79 -15.35 6.01
C ASN A 176 -0.54 -14.57 6.23
N LEU A 177 -0.70 -13.46 5.50
CA LEU A 177 -1.87 -12.58 5.56
C LEU A 177 -3.04 -13.14 4.71
N LYS A 178 -3.62 -14.27 5.12
CA LYS A 178 -4.69 -15.01 4.40
C LYS A 178 -5.94 -14.19 3.99
N TYR A 179 -6.15 -13.01 4.56
CA TYR A 179 -7.30 -12.13 4.26
C TYR A 179 -6.93 -10.89 3.43
N SER A 180 -5.67 -10.78 2.99
CA SER A 180 -5.12 -9.61 2.28
C SER A 180 -4.95 -9.80 0.77
N ASP A 181 -5.21 -10.99 0.23
CA ASP A 181 -4.94 -11.32 -1.18
C ASP A 181 -5.62 -10.37 -2.17
N PHE A 182 -6.82 -9.88 -1.82
CA PHE A 182 -7.54 -8.91 -2.65
C PHE A 182 -6.94 -7.51 -2.59
N ILE A 183 -6.51 -7.06 -1.40
CA ILE A 183 -5.84 -5.77 -1.19
C ILE A 183 -4.52 -5.78 -1.93
N LEU A 184 -3.80 -6.89 -1.89
CA LEU A 184 -2.51 -7.09 -2.55
C LEU A 184 -2.63 -7.40 -4.05
N SER A 185 -3.84 -7.56 -4.59
CA SER A 185 -4.05 -7.92 -6.00
C SER A 185 -3.41 -6.94 -7.01
N PRO A 186 -3.36 -5.60 -6.80
CA PRO A 186 -2.60 -4.70 -7.68
C PRO A 186 -1.09 -4.96 -7.68
N ILE A 187 -0.56 -5.47 -6.56
CA ILE A 187 0.85 -5.81 -6.38
C ILE A 187 1.14 -7.18 -6.99
N PHE A 188 0.22 -8.13 -6.82
CA PHE A 188 0.38 -9.52 -7.26
C PHE A 188 0.10 -9.76 -8.74
N LYS A 189 -0.73 -8.94 -9.41
CA LYS A 189 -1.19 -9.20 -10.79
C LYS A 189 -0.68 -8.23 -11.85
N LYS A 190 0.38 -7.44 -11.55
CA LYS A 190 0.92 -6.33 -12.37
C LYS A 190 -0.16 -5.31 -12.80
N ALA A 191 -0.12 -4.12 -12.22
CA ALA A 191 -0.92 -2.97 -12.65
C ALA A 191 -0.16 -2.08 -13.66
N SER A 192 -0.89 -1.21 -14.37
CA SER A 192 -0.39 -0.38 -15.49
C SER A 192 0.89 0.42 -15.20
N ILE A 193 1.06 0.93 -13.97
CA ILE A 193 2.23 1.73 -13.59
C ILE A 193 3.50 0.87 -13.44
N ASN A 194 3.35 -0.45 -13.24
CA ASN A 194 4.43 -1.42 -13.03
C ASN A 194 4.74 -2.28 -14.27
N SER A 195 4.02 -2.08 -15.38
CA SER A 195 4.23 -2.88 -16.59
C SER A 195 5.47 -2.46 -17.37
N TRP A 196 6.13 -3.41 -18.02
CA TRP A 196 7.24 -3.15 -18.95
C TRP A 196 6.73 -2.45 -20.22
N GLU A 197 7.60 -1.72 -20.91
CA GLU A 197 7.32 -0.93 -22.13
C GLU A 197 6.52 -1.71 -23.19
N LYS A 198 6.83 -3.00 -23.37
CA LYS A 198 6.15 -3.92 -24.30
C LYS A 198 4.78 -4.43 -23.86
N GLU A 199 4.35 -4.13 -22.63
CA GLU A 199 3.04 -4.53 -22.07
C GLU A 199 2.07 -3.34 -21.94
N ILE A 200 2.52 -2.11 -22.21
CA ILE A 200 1.72 -0.87 -22.09
C ILE A 200 0.48 -0.93 -23.01
N GLU A 201 0.61 -1.49 -24.21
CA GLU A 201 -0.52 -1.63 -25.16
C GLU A 201 -1.67 -2.49 -24.62
N LYS A 202 -1.41 -3.30 -23.59
CA LYS A 202 -2.43 -4.14 -22.93
C LYS A 202 -3.21 -3.38 -21.86
N PHE A 203 -2.77 -2.17 -21.49
CA PHE A 203 -3.39 -1.34 -20.49
C PHE A 203 -4.04 -0.11 -21.13
N PRO A 204 -5.23 0.29 -20.66
CA PRO A 204 -5.95 1.43 -21.22
C PRO A 204 -5.26 2.78 -20.98
N ILE A 205 -4.13 2.83 -20.25
CA ILE A 205 -3.42 4.05 -19.88
C ILE A 205 -1.92 3.90 -20.08
N ARG A 206 -1.33 4.97 -20.62
CA ARG A 206 0.10 5.19 -20.73
C ARG A 206 0.59 6.05 -19.56
N LEU A 207 0.82 5.43 -18.41
CA LEU A 207 1.49 6.06 -17.28
C LEU A 207 2.61 5.13 -16.83
N ASN A 208 3.67 5.09 -17.63
CA ASN A 208 4.79 4.19 -17.41
C ASN A 208 5.91 4.92 -16.67
N ARG A 209 6.25 4.45 -15.45
CA ARG A 209 7.33 5.04 -14.65
C ARG A 209 8.70 5.01 -15.35
N HIS A 210 8.98 3.97 -16.15
CA HIS A 210 10.24 3.88 -16.90
C HIS A 210 10.31 4.99 -17.95
N GLU A 211 9.26 5.13 -18.77
CA GLU A 211 9.19 6.18 -19.80
C GLU A 211 9.23 7.59 -19.19
N ILE A 212 8.53 7.82 -18.07
CA ILE A 212 8.52 9.11 -17.36
C ILE A 212 9.92 9.46 -16.85
N ILE A 213 10.58 8.53 -16.13
CA ILE A 213 11.87 8.80 -15.48
C ILE A 213 13.02 8.86 -16.49
N HIS A 214 12.92 8.16 -17.61
CA HIS A 214 13.87 8.26 -18.72
C HIS A 214 13.57 9.39 -19.71
N GLY A 215 12.49 10.16 -19.49
CA GLY A 215 12.13 11.31 -20.32
C GLY A 215 11.62 10.94 -21.73
N VAL A 216 11.16 9.69 -21.92
CA VAL A 216 10.57 9.22 -23.17
C VAL A 216 9.13 9.73 -23.31
N ASP A 217 8.35 9.68 -22.24
CA ASP A 217 7.03 10.32 -22.19
C ASP A 217 7.18 11.76 -21.69
N ILE A 218 6.77 12.73 -22.51
CA ILE A 218 6.79 14.17 -22.21
C ILE A 218 5.40 14.73 -21.94
N ASN A 219 4.34 13.94 -22.13
CA ASN A 219 2.94 14.37 -22.03
C ASN A 219 2.24 13.84 -20.78
N TYR A 220 2.97 13.14 -19.89
CA TYR A 220 2.43 12.61 -18.64
C TYR A 220 1.94 13.67 -17.66
N GLY A 221 2.41 14.92 -17.78
CA GLY A 221 2.20 16.03 -16.86
C GLY A 221 0.80 16.64 -16.86
N ASN A 222 -0.20 15.90 -16.37
CA ASN A 222 -1.55 16.42 -16.20
C ASN A 222 -2.14 16.05 -14.82
N GLU A 223 -3.19 16.77 -14.43
CA GLU A 223 -3.83 16.64 -13.12
C GLU A 223 -4.28 15.20 -12.84
N LYS A 224 -4.90 14.56 -13.83
CA LYS A 224 -5.43 13.21 -13.72
C LYS A 224 -4.32 12.20 -13.43
N ASN A 225 -3.20 12.30 -14.15
CA ASN A 225 -2.04 11.43 -13.92
C ASN A 225 -1.41 11.69 -12.55
N SER A 226 -1.34 12.95 -12.11
CA SER A 226 -0.87 13.28 -10.77
C SER A 226 -1.76 12.67 -9.68
N LEU A 227 -3.07 12.74 -9.84
CA LEU A 227 -4.04 12.10 -8.95
C LEU A 227 -3.91 10.57 -8.93
N LYS A 228 -3.64 9.94 -10.08
CA LYS A 228 -3.36 8.50 -10.15
C LYS A 228 -2.14 8.13 -9.31
N VAL A 229 -1.05 8.90 -9.39
CA VAL A 229 0.15 8.66 -8.56
C VAL A 229 -0.10 8.98 -7.08
N ILE A 230 -0.90 10.01 -6.76
CA ILE A 230 -1.35 10.27 -5.38
C ILE A 230 -2.18 9.09 -4.83
N SER A 231 -3.09 8.54 -5.63
CA SER A 231 -3.87 7.35 -5.26
C SER A 231 -2.96 6.16 -4.97
N MET A 232 -1.90 6.00 -5.77
CA MET A 232 -0.93 4.94 -5.64
C MET A 232 -0.13 5.04 -4.34
N ILE A 233 0.49 6.18 -4.03
CA ILE A 233 1.24 6.35 -2.78
C ILE A 233 0.33 6.19 -1.56
N SER A 234 -0.93 6.64 -1.66
CA SER A 234 -1.94 6.46 -0.61
C SER A 234 -2.27 4.99 -0.37
N TYR A 235 -2.43 4.22 -1.44
CA TYR A 235 -2.63 2.77 -1.38
C TYR A 235 -1.40 2.04 -0.82
N ILE A 236 -0.19 2.44 -1.21
CA ILE A 236 1.05 1.84 -0.66
C ILE A 236 1.14 2.08 0.84
N ASP A 237 0.88 3.31 1.29
CA ASP A 237 0.79 3.63 2.71
C ASP A 237 -0.26 2.77 3.42
N PHE A 238 -1.44 2.59 2.81
CA PHE A 238 -2.48 1.71 3.34
C PHE A 238 -1.97 0.27 3.50
N VAL A 239 -1.39 -0.33 2.45
CA VAL A 239 -0.86 -1.71 2.48
C VAL A 239 0.22 -1.85 3.56
N LEU A 240 1.16 -0.91 3.62
CA LEU A 240 2.27 -0.95 4.58
C LEU A 240 1.81 -0.72 6.03
N SER A 241 0.77 0.09 6.25
CA SER A 241 0.16 0.23 7.59
C SER A 241 -0.39 -1.09 8.10
N HIS A 242 -1.03 -1.86 7.22
CA HIS A 242 -1.53 -3.20 7.56
C HIS A 242 -0.41 -4.23 7.70
N TYR A 243 0.76 -4.00 7.08
CA TYR A 243 1.95 -4.81 7.30
C TYR A 243 2.62 -4.57 8.66
N ASN A 244 2.73 -3.31 9.09
CA ASN A 244 3.42 -2.90 10.33
C ASN A 244 2.58 -3.08 11.59
N SER A 245 1.25 -3.18 11.47
CA SER A 245 0.37 -3.47 12.61
C SER A 245 0.43 -4.95 13.04
N ASN A 246 1.30 -5.77 12.42
CA ASN A 246 1.51 -7.21 12.67
C ASN A 246 2.90 -7.57 13.18
#